data_AF-A0A2X1KZB7-F1
#
_entry.id   AF-A0A2X1KZB7-F1
#
_cell.length_a   1.000
_cell.length_b   1.000
_cell.length_c   1.000
_cell.angle_alpha   90.00
_cell.angle_beta   90.00
_cell.angle_gamma   90.00
#
_symmetry.space_group_name_H-M   'P 1'
#
loop_
_entity.id
_entity.type
_entity.pdbx_description
1 polymer ?
#
loop_
_entity_poly.entity_id
_entity_poly.type
_entity_poly.pdbx_seq_one_letter_code
_entity_poly.pdbx_strand_id
1 'polypeptide(L)' 'MSEYRRYYIKGGTWFFTVNLQNRRNQLLTTQFQTLRNAIIKVKRDRPCEINA' A
#
# COMPACT_ATOMS: atom_id res chain seq x y z
N MET A 1 5.28 19.98 9.67
CA MET A 1 6.03 19.45 8.50
C MET A 1 6.58 18.09 8.89
N SER A 2 6.64 17.10 8.00
CA SER A 2 7.40 15.88 8.30
C SER A 2 8.83 16.02 7.79
N GLU A 3 9.80 15.57 8.58
CA GLU A 3 11.24 15.53 8.23
C GLU A 3 11.65 14.13 7.76
N TYR A 4 10.69 13.33 7.30
CA TYR A 4 10.92 11.96 6.89
C TYR A 4 11.72 11.89 5.58
N ARG A 5 12.77 11.07 5.57
CA ARG A 5 13.54 10.72 4.38
C ARG A 5 13.25 9.28 3.95
N ARG A 6 12.87 9.09 2.69
CA ARG A 6 12.70 7.75 2.11
C ARG A 6 14.05 7.03 2.04
N TYR A 7 14.05 5.78 2.48
CA TYR A 7 15.23 4.93 2.49
C TYR A 7 15.21 3.99 1.29
N TYR A 8 16.18 4.15 0.38
CA TYR A 8 16.23 3.42 -0.89
C TYR A 8 17.39 2.42 -0.90
N ILE A 9 17.05 1.13 -0.88
CA ILE A 9 17.96 0.01 -1.10
C ILE A 9 17.34 -0.88 -2.18
N LYS A 10 18.13 -1.27 -3.19
CA LYS A 10 17.66 -2.21 -4.22
C LYS A 10 17.46 -3.59 -3.61
N GLY A 11 16.28 -4.19 -3.84
CA GLY A 11 15.94 -5.51 -3.28
C GLY A 11 15.65 -5.51 -1.77
N GLY A 12 15.48 -4.34 -1.16
CA GLY A 12 15.08 -4.25 0.25
C GLY A 12 13.64 -4.72 0.50
N THR A 13 13.30 -4.91 1.77
CA THR A 13 11.94 -5.16 2.25
C THR A 13 11.52 -4.00 3.14
N TRP A 14 10.27 -3.55 3.01
CA TRP A 14 9.74 -2.42 3.75
C TRP A 14 8.39 -2.74 4.37
N PHE A 15 8.14 -2.15 5.54
CA PHE A 15 6.83 -2.10 6.17
C PHE A 15 6.20 -0.74 5.90
N PHE A 16 4.91 -0.73 5.54
CA PHE A 16 4.15 0.49 5.27
C PHE A 16 2.88 0.52 6.12
N THR A 17 2.49 1.73 6.52
CA THR A 17 1.17 1.98 7.12
C THR A 17 0.40 2.92 6.21
N VAL A 18 -0.81 2.53 5.81
CA VAL A 18 -1.71 3.33 4.98
C VAL A 18 -3.02 3.50 5.73
N ASN A 19 -3.45 4.74 5.93
CA ASN A 19 -4.65 5.07 6.69
C ASN A 19 -5.67 5.78 5.79
N LEU A 20 -6.97 5.55 6.07
CA LEU A 20 -8.02 6.43 5.56
C LEU A 20 -7.97 7.77 6.29
N GLN A 21 -8.20 8.85 5.56
CA GLN A 21 -8.31 10.19 6.14
C GLN A 21 -9.47 10.26 7.16
N ASN A 22 -10.62 9.66 6.83
CA ASN A 22 -11.74 9.52 7.76
C ASN A 22 -11.63 8.21 8.54
N ARG A 23 -11.31 8.30 9.83
CA ARG A 23 -11.11 7.13 10.72
C ARG A 23 -12.38 6.33 11.04
N ARG A 24 -13.56 6.90 10.78
CA ARG A 24 -14.84 6.20 10.97
C ARG A 24 -15.32 5.49 9.70
N ASN A 25 -14.62 5.68 8.58
CA ASN A 25 -15.01 5.09 7.31
C ASN A 25 -14.49 3.65 7.20
N GLN A 26 -15.32 2.78 6.62
CA GLN A 26 -15.01 1.37 6.37
C GLN A 26 -14.71 1.09 4.88
N LEU A 27 -14.43 2.13 4.08
CA LEU A 27 -14.25 2.04 2.63
C LEU A 27 -13.36 0.88 2.16
N LEU A 28 -12.20 0.67 2.79
CA LEU A 28 -11.25 -0.37 2.37
C LEU A 28 -11.77 -1.80 2.62
N THR A 29 -12.66 -1.99 3.59
CA THR A 29 -13.31 -3.29 3.84
C THR A 29 -14.58 -3.43 3.03
N THR A 30 -15.42 -2.39 2.94
CA THR A 30 -16.64 -2.40 2.13
C THR A 30 -16.36 -2.60 0.65
N GLN A 31 -15.30 -1.99 0.11
CA GLN A 31 -14.92 -2.06 -1.32
C GLN A 31 -13.66 -2.92 -1.53
N PHE A 32 -13.56 -4.03 -0.79
CA PHE A 32 -12.39 -4.91 -0.81
C PHE A 32 -12.00 -5.38 -2.24
N GLN A 33 -12.96 -5.64 -3.10
CA GLN A 33 -12.68 -6.06 -4.48
C GLN A 33 -11.97 -4.97 -5.29
N THR A 34 -12.38 -3.71 -5.14
CA THR A 34 -11.72 -2.58 -5.79
C THR A 34 -10.29 -2.42 -5.30
N LEU A 35 -10.06 -2.56 -3.99
CA LEU A 35 -8.71 -2.55 -3.41
C LEU A 35 -7.84 -3.68 -3.97
N ARG A 36 -8.36 -4.92 -3.99
CA ARG A 36 -7.66 -6.09 -4.53
C ARG A 36 -7.28 -5.89 -6.00
N ASN A 37 -8.20 -5.40 -6.82
CA ASN A 37 -7.96 -5.16 -8.23
C ASN A 37 -6.91 -4.08 -8.48
N ALA A 38 -6.90 -3.02 -7.66
CA ALA A 38 -5.88 -1.99 -7.73
C ALA A 38 -4.48 -2.55 -7.41
N ILE A 39 -4.36 -3.37 -6.35
CA ILE A 39 -3.09 -4.02 -5.98
C ILE A 39 -2.62 -4.96 -7.10
N ILE A 40 -3.51 -5.80 -7.65
CA ILE A 40 -3.17 -6.74 -8.74
C ILE A 40 -2.68 -5.98 -9.98
N LYS A 41 -3.38 -4.92 -10.38
CA LYS A 41 -3.00 -4.09 -11.53
C LYS A 41 -1.58 -3.54 -11.37
N VAL A 42 -1.28 -2.95 -10.22
CA VAL A 42 0.05 -2.36 -9.96
C VAL A 42 1.12 -3.45 -9.87
N LYS A 43 0.87 -4.57 -9.20
CA LYS A 43 1.83 -5.68 -9.09
C LYS A 43 2.18 -6.29 -10.45
N ARG A 44 1.21 -6.35 -11.38
CA ARG A 44 1.45 -6.81 -12.76
C ARG A 44 2.36 -5.86 -13.52
N ASP A 45 2.11 -4.56 -13.42
CA ASP A 45 2.86 -3.54 -14.17
C ASP A 45 4.23 -3.22 -13.51
N ARG A 46 4.35 -3.45 -12.20
CA ARG A 46 5.56 -3.24 -11.37
C ARG A 46 5.74 -4.40 -10.39
N PRO A 47 6.44 -5.47 -10.77
CA PRO A 47 6.59 -6.66 -9.94
C PRO A 47 7.20 -6.35 -8.57
N CYS A 48 6.54 -6.82 -7.52
CA CYS A 48 7.03 -6.80 -6.14
C CYS A 48 6.50 -8.02 -5.37
N GLU A 49 7.23 -8.46 -4.36
CA GLU A 49 6.79 -9.51 -3.45
C GLU A 49 5.94 -8.92 -2.32
N ILE A 50 4.81 -9.57 -2.02
CA ILE A 50 3.95 -9.19 -0.89
C ILE A 50 4.22 -10.23 0.20
N ASN A 51 4.91 -9.81 1.26
CA ASN A 51 5.25 -10.68 2.39
C ASN A 51 4.03 -10.96 3.30
N ALA A 52 3.14 -9.96 3.47
CA ALA A 52 1.92 -10.04 4.27
C ALA A 52 0.87 -9.03 3.77
#